data_AF-A0A6J6FR74-F1
#
_entry.id   AF-A0A6J6FR74-F1
#
_cell.length_a   1.000
_cell.length_b   1.000
_cell.length_c   1.000
_cell.angle_alpha   90.00
_cell.angle_beta   90.00
_cell.angle_gamma   90.00
#
_symmetry.space_group_name_H-M   'P 1'
#
loop_
_entity.id
_entity.type
_entity.pdbx_description
1 polymer ?
#
loop_
_entity_poly.entity_id
_entity_poly.type
_entity_poly.pdbx_seq_one_letter_code
_entity_poly.pdbx_strand_id
1 'polypeptide(L)'
;MIALVVTLACLPLLVIDMFQRSPSSGASQTASSTDSSLVVASVSAEDSTTTTVAVTVPVTVPVTVPAPVTTVAPPTTIAPRRAPTTTTTAPRRATTPPAPTGNATASPNQWDRLAACETGGNWAANSGNGYGGGLQFAHNSNWSTWRAFGGEEFAAHPWEATREQQIVVAERVLARSGWSAWPGCSPY
;
A
#
# COMPACT_ATOMS: atom_id res chain seq x y z
N MET A 1 29.36 -25.16 -45.43
CA MET A 1 28.86 -26.48 -45.85
C MET A 1 28.08 -27.03 -44.65
N ILE A 2 26.87 -26.55 -44.36
CA ILE A 2 25.57 -26.90 -44.97
C ILE A 2 25.38 -28.42 -45.06
N ALA A 3 24.58 -28.97 -44.14
CA ALA A 3 23.80 -30.18 -44.37
C ALA A 3 22.40 -29.93 -43.79
N LEU A 4 21.46 -29.73 -44.71
CA LEU A 4 20.03 -29.49 -44.52
C LEU A 4 19.34 -30.54 -45.37
N VAL A 5 18.67 -31.54 -44.76
CA VAL A 5 17.65 -32.41 -45.40
C VAL A 5 16.77 -32.97 -44.27
N VAL A 6 15.62 -32.34 -43.98
CA VAL A 6 14.27 -32.77 -44.39
C VAL A 6 13.79 -34.04 -43.67
N THR A 7 12.88 -33.86 -42.71
CA THR A 7 11.67 -34.69 -42.62
C THR A 7 10.54 -33.85 -42.00
N LEU A 8 9.82 -33.21 -42.90
CA LEU A 8 8.51 -32.61 -42.74
C LEU A 8 7.48 -33.73 -42.96
N ALA A 9 6.65 -34.02 -41.96
CA ALA A 9 5.47 -34.89 -42.08
C ALA A 9 4.53 -34.47 -40.94
N CYS A 10 3.23 -34.29 -41.07
CA CYS A 10 2.31 -34.38 -42.19
C CYS A 10 1.04 -33.66 -41.68
N LEU A 11 0.66 -32.53 -42.27
CA LEU A 11 -0.66 -31.95 -42.08
C LEU A 11 -1.67 -32.73 -42.94
N PRO A 12 -2.93 -32.87 -42.50
CA PRO A 12 -4.06 -32.89 -43.41
C PRO A 12 -4.82 -31.55 -43.33
N LEU A 13 -4.71 -30.78 -44.40
CA LEU A 13 -5.66 -29.75 -44.82
C LEU A 13 -6.77 -30.42 -45.64
N LEU A 14 -8.04 -30.20 -45.27
CA LEU A 14 -9.25 -30.18 -46.13
C LEU A 14 -10.42 -29.82 -45.22
N VAL A 15 -10.78 -28.54 -45.02
CA VAL A 15 -11.57 -27.64 -45.89
C VAL A 15 -12.96 -28.20 -46.25
N ILE A 16 -13.98 -27.83 -45.45
CA ILE A 16 -15.41 -27.66 -45.81
C ILE A 16 -15.92 -26.52 -44.91
N ASP A 17 -15.94 -25.27 -45.35
CA ASP A 17 -17.00 -24.55 -46.08
C ASP A 17 -17.91 -23.70 -45.15
N MET A 18 -17.76 -22.38 -45.32
CA MET A 18 -18.76 -21.31 -45.22
C MET A 18 -19.97 -21.48 -44.27
N PHE A 19 -19.95 -20.79 -43.13
CA PHE A 19 -21.17 -20.13 -42.65
C PHE A 19 -20.88 -18.77 -42.00
N GLN A 20 -21.03 -17.75 -42.83
CA GLN A 20 -21.38 -16.37 -42.50
C GLN A 20 -22.37 -16.24 -41.34
N ARG A 21 -21.99 -15.56 -40.25
CA ARG A 21 -22.83 -14.50 -39.63
C ARG A 21 -22.08 -13.83 -38.45
N SER A 22 -21.64 -12.60 -38.65
CA SER A 22 -21.85 -11.61 -37.59
C SER A 22 -23.30 -11.16 -37.70
N PRO A 23 -24.04 -11.05 -36.59
CA PRO A 23 -24.43 -9.71 -36.20
C PRO A 23 -24.41 -9.50 -34.68
N SER A 24 -24.02 -8.29 -34.32
CA SER A 24 -24.54 -7.54 -33.18
C SER A 24 -25.96 -7.95 -32.76
N SER A 25 -26.17 -8.18 -31.48
CA SER A 25 -27.48 -7.96 -30.85
C SER A 25 -27.27 -7.69 -29.36
N GLY A 26 -27.55 -6.46 -28.96
CA GLY A 26 -27.72 -6.11 -27.57
C GLY A 26 -28.87 -6.92 -26.99
N ALA A 27 -28.68 -7.39 -25.76
CA ALA A 27 -29.78 -7.73 -24.88
C ALA A 27 -29.68 -6.78 -23.69
N SER A 28 -30.39 -5.67 -23.82
CA SER A 28 -30.83 -4.87 -22.67
C SER A 28 -31.57 -5.80 -21.72
N GLN A 29 -31.00 -6.04 -20.54
CA GLN A 29 -31.74 -6.69 -19.47
C GLN A 29 -32.43 -5.62 -18.63
N THR A 30 -33.61 -5.21 -19.11
CA THR A 30 -34.67 -4.70 -18.24
C THR A 30 -35.24 -5.89 -17.47
N ALA A 31 -34.97 -5.95 -16.17
CA ALA A 31 -35.75 -6.77 -15.24
C ALA A 31 -36.18 -5.87 -14.09
N SER A 32 -37.36 -5.26 -14.27
CA SER A 32 -38.15 -4.65 -13.21
C SER A 32 -38.60 -5.78 -12.29
N SER A 33 -38.10 -5.80 -11.05
CA SER A 33 -38.56 -6.76 -10.04
C SER A 33 -39.97 -6.36 -9.62
N THR A 34 -40.94 -7.19 -9.94
CA THR A 34 -42.19 -7.23 -9.19
C THR A 34 -42.54 -8.69 -8.98
N ASP A 35 -42.51 -9.04 -7.70
CA ASP A 35 -43.17 -10.16 -7.07
C ASP A 35 -42.63 -11.58 -7.33
N SER A 36 -42.21 -12.17 -6.21
CA SER A 36 -42.36 -13.57 -5.82
C SER A 36 -42.69 -14.61 -6.88
N SER A 37 -41.73 -15.53 -6.99
CA SER A 37 -41.90 -16.97 -7.21
C SER A 37 -41.43 -17.49 -8.57
N LEU A 38 -40.25 -18.10 -8.53
CA LEU A 38 -39.85 -19.27 -9.34
C LEU A 38 -39.95 -19.09 -10.86
N VAL A 39 -38.88 -18.61 -11.49
CA VAL A 39 -38.61 -18.96 -12.89
C VAL A 39 -37.72 -20.20 -12.93
N VAL A 40 -38.37 -21.36 -12.98
CA VAL A 40 -37.75 -22.61 -13.43
C VAL A 40 -37.67 -22.53 -14.95
N ALA A 41 -36.46 -22.38 -15.49
CA ALA A 41 -36.19 -22.63 -16.91
C ALA A 41 -35.23 -23.82 -17.00
N SER A 42 -35.82 -25.00 -17.19
CA SER A 42 -35.16 -26.28 -17.43
C SER A 42 -34.55 -26.35 -18.83
N VAL A 43 -33.28 -26.77 -18.93
CA VAL A 43 -32.72 -27.34 -20.16
C VAL A 43 -32.48 -28.82 -19.93
N SER A 44 -33.20 -29.66 -20.69
CA SER A 44 -33.03 -31.10 -20.71
C SER A 44 -31.75 -31.44 -21.48
N ALA A 45 -30.82 -32.13 -20.82
CA ALA A 45 -29.76 -32.88 -21.49
C ALA A 45 -29.96 -34.35 -21.12
N GLU A 46 -30.02 -35.18 -22.15
CA GLU A 46 -30.23 -36.62 -22.07
C GLU A 46 -28.91 -37.34 -21.71
N ASP A 47 -29.05 -38.46 -20.99
CA ASP A 47 -28.04 -39.46 -20.60
C ASP A 47 -27.34 -39.33 -19.22
N SER A 48 -28.07 -39.79 -18.20
CA SER A 48 -27.68 -40.83 -17.22
C SER A 48 -26.28 -40.83 -16.59
N THR A 49 -26.12 -40.11 -15.46
CA THR A 49 -25.66 -40.63 -14.14
C THR A 49 -25.64 -39.43 -13.17
N THR A 50 -26.79 -39.13 -12.56
CA THR A 50 -26.93 -37.99 -11.64
C THR A 50 -26.50 -38.39 -10.22
N THR A 51 -25.23 -38.16 -9.90
CA THR A 51 -24.82 -37.99 -8.50
C THR A 51 -25.13 -36.54 -8.11
N THR A 52 -26.26 -36.33 -7.44
CA THR A 52 -26.65 -35.00 -6.92
C THR A 52 -25.75 -34.65 -5.74
N VAL A 53 -24.70 -33.85 -5.99
CA VAL A 53 -23.96 -33.18 -4.92
C VAL A 53 -24.74 -31.94 -4.51
N ALA A 54 -25.31 -31.93 -3.30
CA ALA A 54 -25.92 -30.74 -2.73
C ALA A 54 -24.83 -29.73 -2.36
N VAL A 55 -24.50 -28.83 -3.29
CA VAL A 55 -23.64 -27.68 -3.02
C VAL A 55 -24.43 -26.68 -2.18
N THR A 56 -24.15 -26.64 -0.87
CA THR A 56 -24.69 -25.62 0.03
C THR A 56 -23.86 -24.35 -0.16
N VAL A 57 -24.40 -23.38 -0.89
CA VAL A 57 -23.78 -22.04 -1.00
C VAL A 57 -24.10 -21.26 0.28
N PRO A 58 -23.11 -20.72 1.01
CA PRO A 58 -23.40 -19.89 2.18
C PRO A 58 -24.13 -18.61 1.73
N VAL A 59 -25.33 -18.39 2.27
CA VAL A 59 -26.08 -17.14 2.12
C VAL A 59 -25.35 -16.07 2.93
N THR A 60 -24.56 -15.23 2.25
CA THR A 60 -23.97 -14.05 2.88
C THR A 60 -25.07 -13.00 3.09
N VAL A 61 -25.54 -12.87 4.32
CA VAL A 61 -26.43 -11.76 4.73
C VAL A 61 -25.69 -10.44 4.50
N PRO A 62 -26.31 -9.42 3.85
CA PRO A 62 -25.69 -8.11 3.76
C PRO A 62 -25.67 -7.48 5.16
N VAL A 63 -24.49 -7.36 5.74
CA VAL A 63 -24.27 -6.52 6.93
C VAL A 63 -24.50 -5.08 6.50
N THR A 64 -25.61 -4.48 6.94
CA THR A 64 -25.85 -3.06 6.79
C THR A 64 -24.82 -2.31 7.65
N VAL A 65 -23.81 -1.76 6.98
CA VAL A 65 -22.83 -0.87 7.61
C VAL A 65 -23.56 0.42 8.00
N PRO A 66 -23.58 0.83 9.28
CA PRO A 66 -24.16 2.11 9.67
C PRO A 66 -23.36 3.26 9.01
N ALA A 67 -24.08 4.24 8.49
CA ALA A 67 -23.49 5.43 7.86
C ALA A 67 -22.53 6.16 8.83
N PRO A 68 -21.43 6.76 8.34
CA PRO A 68 -20.56 7.56 9.19
C PRO A 68 -21.34 8.78 9.71
N VAL A 69 -21.45 8.88 11.04
CA VAL A 69 -21.91 10.10 11.70
C VAL A 69 -20.86 11.19 11.53
N THR A 70 -21.12 12.11 10.60
CA THR A 70 -20.31 13.32 10.42
C THR A 70 -20.46 14.20 11.66
N THR A 71 -19.52 14.12 12.58
CA THR A 71 -19.40 15.07 13.69
C THR A 71 -18.86 16.38 13.13
N VAL A 72 -19.68 17.42 13.13
CA VAL A 72 -19.29 18.77 12.71
C VAL A 72 -18.41 19.38 13.81
N ALA A 73 -17.14 19.66 13.49
CA ALA A 73 -16.22 20.37 14.37
C ALA A 73 -16.62 21.85 14.53
N PRO A 74 -16.38 22.48 15.70
CA PRO A 74 -16.68 23.90 15.92
C PRO A 74 -15.76 24.83 15.11
N PRO A 75 -16.20 26.07 14.80
CA PRO A 75 -15.40 27.01 14.02
C PRO A 75 -14.23 27.57 14.85
N THR A 76 -13.00 27.26 14.43
CA THR A 76 -11.79 27.87 14.97
C THR A 76 -11.62 29.29 14.40
N THR A 77 -11.66 30.30 15.26
CA THR A 77 -11.36 31.70 14.92
C THR A 77 -9.94 31.84 14.37
N ILE A 78 -9.80 32.36 13.15
CA ILE A 78 -8.52 32.61 12.48
C ILE A 78 -7.93 33.93 12.99
N ALA A 79 -6.78 33.88 13.66
CA ALA A 79 -5.96 35.06 13.97
C ALA A 79 -5.19 35.54 12.72
N PRO A 80 -4.90 36.85 12.58
CA PRO A 80 -4.30 37.39 11.36
C PRO A 80 -2.84 36.95 11.17
N ARG A 81 -2.59 36.38 9.98
CA ARG A 81 -1.29 36.00 9.42
C ARG A 81 -0.40 37.23 9.23
N ARG A 82 0.76 37.28 9.89
CA ARG A 82 1.86 38.18 9.51
C ARG A 82 2.55 37.64 8.25
N ALA A 83 2.81 38.54 7.31
CA ALA A 83 3.42 38.27 6.01
C ALA A 83 4.86 37.73 6.12
N PRO A 84 5.31 36.85 5.21
CA PRO A 84 6.70 36.45 5.14
C PRO A 84 7.54 37.51 4.40
N THR A 85 8.55 38.06 5.06
CA THR A 85 9.66 38.80 4.43
C THR A 85 10.53 37.82 3.66
N THR A 86 10.64 38.00 2.34
CA THR A 86 11.54 37.25 1.46
C THR A 86 12.97 37.75 1.64
N THR A 87 13.81 37.01 2.37
CA THR A 87 15.26 37.23 2.39
C THR A 87 15.92 36.28 1.38
N THR A 88 16.30 36.84 0.23
CA THR A 88 17.13 36.18 -0.78
C THR A 88 18.47 35.77 -0.17
N THR A 89 18.68 34.47 0.06
CA THR A 89 19.95 33.91 0.51
C THR A 89 20.64 33.25 -0.68
N ALA A 90 21.88 33.65 -0.95
CA ALA A 90 22.71 33.16 -2.05
C ALA A 90 22.96 31.64 -2.00
N PRO A 91 23.25 30.97 -3.14
CA PRO A 91 23.57 29.55 -3.15
C PRO A 91 24.93 29.30 -2.48
N ARG A 92 24.91 28.75 -1.26
CA ARG A 92 26.11 28.22 -0.62
C ARG A 92 26.43 26.88 -1.28
N ARG A 93 27.56 26.82 -1.99
CA ARG A 93 28.13 25.58 -2.53
C ARG A 93 28.31 24.60 -1.38
N ALA A 94 27.48 23.56 -1.34
CA ALA A 94 27.59 22.48 -0.38
C ALA A 94 28.80 21.61 -0.78
N THR A 95 29.96 21.89 -0.19
CA THR A 95 31.02 20.89 -0.09
C THR A 95 30.54 19.87 0.93
N THR A 96 29.90 18.79 0.49
CA THR A 96 29.56 17.63 1.33
C THR A 96 30.87 17.06 1.89
N PRO A 97 31.12 17.13 3.21
CA PRO A 97 32.21 16.37 3.80
C PRO A 97 31.88 14.87 3.64
N PRO A 98 32.86 14.01 3.33
CA PRO A 98 32.61 12.57 3.35
C PRO A 98 32.08 12.17 4.73
N ALA A 99 30.95 11.45 4.75
CA ALA A 99 30.38 10.93 5.98
C ALA A 99 31.45 10.07 6.71
N PRO A 100 31.64 10.22 8.03
CA PRO A 100 32.56 9.37 8.75
C PRO A 100 32.08 7.91 8.69
N THR A 101 32.89 7.04 8.08
CA THR A 101 32.72 5.59 8.10
C THR A 101 33.16 5.05 9.46
N GLY A 102 32.44 5.44 10.51
CA GLY A 102 32.58 4.88 11.85
C GLY A 102 31.22 4.42 12.32
N ASN A 103 31.16 3.34 13.11
CA ASN A 103 29.92 2.86 13.70
C ASN A 103 29.33 3.99 14.56
N ALA A 104 28.35 4.70 14.01
CA ALA A 104 27.69 5.78 14.73
C ALA A 104 26.93 5.19 15.91
N THR A 105 27.21 5.69 17.10
CA THR A 105 26.44 5.38 18.30
C THR A 105 25.73 6.67 18.71
N ALA A 106 24.42 6.62 18.90
CA ALA A 106 23.66 7.76 19.36
C ALA A 106 23.57 7.73 20.90
N SER A 107 23.69 8.91 21.50
CA SER A 107 23.35 9.13 22.90
C SER A 107 21.84 9.32 23.05
N PRO A 108 21.21 8.96 24.20
CA PRO A 108 19.77 9.10 24.40
C PRO A 108 19.21 10.50 24.08
N ASN A 109 19.99 11.54 24.35
CA ASN A 109 19.62 12.93 24.06
C ASN A 109 19.65 13.28 22.56
N GLN A 110 20.40 12.55 21.74
CA GLN A 110 20.47 12.77 20.29
C GLN A 110 19.18 12.33 19.60
N TRP A 111 18.55 11.25 20.08
CA TRP A 111 17.25 10.80 19.58
C TRP A 111 16.12 11.77 19.89
N ASP A 112 16.13 12.40 21.07
CA ASP A 112 15.15 13.45 21.39
C ASP A 112 15.31 14.68 20.53
N ARG A 113 16.56 15.10 20.28
CA ARG A 113 16.84 16.21 19.36
C ARG A 113 16.38 15.90 17.94
N LEU A 114 16.61 14.67 17.47
CA LEU A 114 16.13 14.22 16.18
C LEU A 114 14.60 14.25 16.14
N ALA A 115 13.92 13.67 17.13
CA ALA A 115 12.46 13.67 17.20
C ALA A 115 11.87 15.09 17.28
N ALA A 116 12.53 16.00 18.01
CA ALA A 116 12.16 17.41 18.06
C ALA A 116 12.23 18.08 16.68
N CYS A 117 13.24 17.74 15.87
CA CYS A 117 13.37 18.26 14.51
C CYS A 117 12.37 17.62 13.54
N GLU A 118 12.17 16.31 13.62
CA GLU A 118 11.33 15.53 12.69
C GLU A 118 9.83 15.75 12.92
N THR A 119 9.39 15.77 14.18
CA THR A 119 7.97 15.74 14.55
C THR A 119 7.59 16.77 15.62
N GLY A 120 8.50 17.67 15.99
CA GLY A 120 8.30 18.53 17.15
C GLY A 120 8.35 17.79 18.49
N GLY A 121 8.87 16.55 18.50
CA GLY A 121 8.98 15.70 19.69
C GLY A 121 7.76 14.80 19.92
N ASN A 122 6.86 14.69 18.94
CA ASN A 122 5.69 13.82 19.04
C ASN A 122 6.05 12.38 18.65
N TRP A 123 6.33 11.54 19.64
CA TRP A 123 6.64 10.12 19.44
C TRP A 123 5.49 9.29 18.87
N ALA A 124 4.25 9.76 18.96
CA ALA A 124 3.08 9.11 18.39
C ALA A 124 2.63 9.76 17.06
N ALA A 125 3.52 10.48 16.37
CA ALA A 125 3.19 11.16 15.12
C ALA A 125 2.69 10.18 14.05
N ASN A 126 1.50 10.47 13.51
CA ASN A 126 0.90 9.75 12.40
C ASN A 126 0.13 10.75 11.51
N SER A 127 0.80 11.31 10.52
CA SER A 127 0.24 12.33 9.61
C SER A 127 -0.28 11.75 8.29
N GLY A 128 -0.18 10.43 8.08
CA GLY A 128 -0.58 9.77 6.84
C GLY A 128 0.36 9.98 5.65
N ASN A 129 1.58 10.48 5.87
CA ASN A 129 2.58 10.68 4.81
C ASN A 129 3.45 9.44 4.50
N GLY A 130 3.10 8.27 5.05
CA GLY A 130 3.87 7.02 4.91
C GLY A 130 5.08 6.92 5.84
N TYR A 131 5.28 7.90 6.73
CA TYR A 131 6.27 7.93 7.79
C TYR A 131 5.57 8.15 9.14
N GLY A 132 6.10 7.56 10.21
CA GLY A 132 5.43 7.63 11.50
C GLY A 132 6.36 7.42 12.68
N GLY A 133 5.82 7.70 13.86
CA GLY A 133 6.60 7.78 15.10
C GLY A 133 7.44 9.05 15.18
N GLY A 134 8.13 9.24 16.30
CA GLY A 134 8.93 10.44 16.57
C GLY A 134 10.10 10.63 15.62
N LEU A 135 10.63 9.52 15.08
CA LEU A 135 11.80 9.48 14.21
C LEU A 135 11.47 9.32 12.73
N GLN A 136 10.18 9.46 12.37
CA GLN A 136 9.70 9.39 10.99
C GLN A 136 10.14 8.10 10.28
N PHE A 137 9.85 6.93 10.85
CA PHE A 137 10.12 5.65 10.19
C PHE A 137 9.17 5.43 9.01
N ALA A 138 9.73 5.11 7.85
CA ALA A 138 8.95 4.67 6.70
C ALA A 138 8.21 3.37 7.04
N HIS A 139 6.89 3.35 6.81
CA HIS A 139 6.01 2.22 7.12
C HIS A 139 4.97 1.95 6.01
N ASN A 140 5.24 2.40 4.78
CA ASN A 140 4.30 2.21 3.68
C ASN A 140 4.18 0.72 3.27
N SER A 141 3.14 0.39 2.49
CA SER A 141 2.81 -0.98 2.09
C SER A 141 3.86 -1.64 1.19
N ASN A 142 4.65 -0.85 0.46
CA ASN A 142 5.67 -1.37 -0.46
C ASN A 142 7.00 -1.63 0.25
N TRP A 143 7.41 -0.72 1.14
CA TRP A 143 8.65 -0.78 1.89
C TRP A 143 8.49 -0.16 3.28
N SER A 144 8.89 -0.91 4.30
CA SER A 144 8.87 -0.46 5.69
C SER A 144 10.23 -0.63 6.32
N THR A 145 10.86 0.51 6.65
CA THR A 145 12.09 0.52 7.46
C THR A 145 11.80 0.03 8.86
N TRP A 146 10.62 0.36 9.41
CA TRP A 146 10.18 -0.14 10.71
C TRP A 146 10.22 -1.68 10.77
N ARG A 147 9.60 -2.34 9.79
CA ARG A 147 9.57 -3.80 9.69
C ARG A 147 10.95 -4.38 9.39
N ALA A 148 11.70 -3.78 8.47
CA ALA A 148 13.02 -4.26 8.05
C ALA A 148 14.04 -4.29 9.20
N PHE A 149 13.87 -3.45 10.23
CA PHE A 149 14.75 -3.37 11.39
C PHE A 149 14.12 -3.97 12.67
N GLY A 150 13.07 -4.79 12.50
CA GLY A 150 12.48 -5.58 13.58
C GLY A 150 11.54 -4.82 14.51
N GLY A 151 11.01 -3.67 14.10
CA GLY A 151 10.07 -2.90 14.92
C GLY A 151 8.73 -3.60 15.19
N GLU A 152 8.36 -4.60 14.38
CA GLU A 152 7.17 -5.43 14.60
C GLU A 152 7.19 -6.23 15.91
N GLU A 153 8.35 -6.40 16.54
CA GLU A 153 8.44 -7.01 17.86
C GLU A 153 7.83 -6.12 18.97
N PHE A 154 7.72 -4.81 18.71
CA PHE A 154 7.18 -3.83 19.64
C PHE A 154 5.75 -3.43 19.28
N ALA A 155 5.51 -3.11 18.01
CA ALA A 155 4.21 -2.73 17.50
C ALA A 155 4.12 -2.89 15.99
N ALA A 156 2.90 -3.02 15.46
CA ALA A 156 2.68 -3.11 14.02
C ALA A 156 3.16 -1.84 13.30
N HIS A 157 3.01 -0.69 13.95
CA HIS A 157 3.42 0.60 13.42
C HIS A 157 4.31 1.40 14.37
N PRO A 158 5.17 2.30 13.86
CA PRO A 158 6.08 3.07 14.70
C PRO A 158 5.37 4.00 15.70
N TRP A 159 4.21 4.60 15.36
CA TRP A 159 3.48 5.50 16.28
C TRP A 159 2.76 4.78 17.43
N GLU A 160 2.64 3.45 17.35
CA GLU A 160 2.08 2.62 18.41
C GLU A 160 3.15 2.18 19.43
N ALA A 161 4.42 2.22 19.03
CA ALA A 161 5.55 1.88 19.88
C ALA A 161 5.93 3.04 20.81
N THR A 162 6.41 2.72 22.01
CA THR A 162 6.94 3.72 22.93
C THR A 162 8.19 4.37 22.34
N ARG A 163 8.56 5.53 22.91
CA ARG A 163 9.80 6.24 22.57
C ARG A 163 11.01 5.31 22.62
N GLU A 164 11.18 4.58 23.72
CA GLU A 164 12.34 3.71 23.94
C GLU A 164 12.38 2.57 22.92
N GLN A 165 11.22 2.01 22.58
CA GLN A 165 11.11 0.96 21.55
C GLN A 165 11.49 1.49 20.17
N GLN A 166 11.03 2.70 19.81
CA GLN A 166 11.44 3.35 18.57
C GLN A 166 12.94 3.61 18.53
N ILE A 167 13.55 4.02 19.65
CA ILE A 167 15.00 4.21 19.77
C ILE A 167 15.75 2.90 19.55
N VAL A 168 15.29 1.78 20.11
CA VAL A 168 15.93 0.46 19.88
C VAL A 168 15.98 0.12 18.40
N VAL A 169 14.90 0.35 17.66
CA VAL A 169 14.87 0.16 16.20
C VAL A 169 15.79 1.16 15.50
N ALA A 170 15.82 2.41 15.96
CA ALA A 170 16.67 3.47 15.41
C ALA A 170 18.16 3.15 15.55
N GLU A 171 18.59 2.58 16.68
CA GLU A 171 19.97 2.11 16.89
C GLU A 171 20.34 1.01 15.89
N ARG A 172 19.41 0.13 15.52
CA ARG A 172 19.66 -0.88 14.48
C ARG A 172 19.82 -0.25 13.11
N VAL A 173 19.00 0.75 12.78
CA VAL A 173 19.14 1.54 11.54
C VAL A 173 20.48 2.28 11.53
N LEU A 174 20.84 2.90 12.65
CA LEU A 174 22.09 3.65 12.82
C LEU A 174 23.31 2.73 12.66
N ALA A 175 23.27 1.54 13.24
CA ALA A 175 24.34 0.56 13.09
C ALA A 175 24.55 0.12 11.63
N ARG A 176 23.49 0.12 10.81
CA ARG A 176 23.56 -0.30 9.40
C ARG A 176 23.89 0.84 8.44
N SER A 177 23.23 1.98 8.59
CA SER A 177 23.24 3.08 7.60
C SER A 177 24.00 4.30 8.12
N GLY A 178 24.37 4.31 9.40
CA GLY A 178 24.76 5.52 10.09
C GLY A 178 23.65 6.57 10.09
N TRP A 179 24.03 7.78 10.44
CA TRP A 179 23.16 8.95 10.46
C TRP A 179 22.66 9.40 9.07
N SER A 180 23.15 8.78 7.99
CA SER A 180 22.67 9.08 6.62
C SER A 180 21.19 8.77 6.40
N ALA A 181 20.59 7.95 7.29
CA ALA A 181 19.15 7.69 7.30
C ALA A 181 18.30 8.93 7.67
N TRP A 182 18.90 9.97 8.29
CA TRP A 182 18.21 11.22 8.68
C TRP A 182 18.97 12.46 8.19
N PRO A 183 19.04 12.71 6.86
CA PRO A 183 19.95 13.71 6.28
C PRO A 183 19.61 15.18 6.61
N GLY A 184 18.41 15.48 7.10
CA GLY A 184 17.97 16.86 7.41
C GLY A 184 18.06 17.25 8.89
N CYS A 185 17.84 16.28 9.78
CA CYS A 185 17.70 16.51 11.22
C CYS A 185 18.77 15.77 12.05
N SER A 186 19.77 15.19 11.38
CA SER A 186 20.88 14.51 12.04
C SER A 186 21.55 15.41 13.10
N PRO A 187 21.91 14.88 14.28
CA PRO A 187 22.31 15.67 15.45
C PRO A 187 23.75 16.23 15.42
N TYR A 188 24.44 16.20 14.27
CA TYR A 188 25.82 16.64 14.11
C TYR A 188 26.07 18.06 14.60
#